data_AF-A0A7C7SG01-F1
#
_entry.id   AF-A0A7C7SG01-F1
#
_cell.length_a   1.000
_cell.length_b   1.000
_cell.length_c   1.000
_cell.angle_alpha   90.00
_cell.angle_beta   90.00
_cell.angle_gamma   90.00
#
_symmetry.space_group_name_H-M   'P 1'
#
loop_
_entity.id
_entity.type
_entity.pdbx_description
1 polymer ?
#
loop_
_entity_poly.entity_id
_entity_poly.type
_entity_poly.pdbx_seq_one_letter_code
_entity_poly.pdbx_strand_id
1 'polypeptide(L)'
;MVGKTSVNELKRASSISIQAQLTEVRAGAIDLVREVSGDTAYTDVNYVFPTFITTRLPVGLVGLLIAAVLAAAMSSIAAELNALSATTVMDFYRRHFKPDATDRHYLFVSKVSTAFWGVFATGFALYAANLGSLIEVVNRVGSYFYGSLLGVFVLAIAVPRATANGAFWGLLAGMAVVGLVEATSEISFIWYNVVGALAVVAVGCILSFLTPSPVEA
;
A
#
# COMPACT_ATOMS: atom_id res chain seq x y z
N MET A 1 11.62 34.78 -37.97
CA MET A 1 11.17 33.60 -37.18
C MET A 1 12.28 32.62 -36.79
N VAL A 2 13.45 32.61 -37.44
CA VAL A 2 14.52 31.60 -37.23
C VAL A 2 15.31 31.75 -35.90
N GLY A 3 15.46 32.96 -35.35
CA GLY A 3 16.27 33.18 -34.14
C GLY A 3 15.65 32.69 -32.81
N LYS A 4 14.32 32.52 -32.73
CA LYS A 4 13.65 32.06 -31.49
C LYS A 4 13.80 30.54 -31.28
N THR A 5 13.93 29.78 -32.36
CA THR A 5 14.07 28.32 -32.34
C THR A 5 15.44 27.90 -31.82
N SER A 6 16.52 28.56 -32.26
CA SER A 6 17.90 28.29 -31.82
C SER A 6 18.13 28.57 -30.33
N VAL A 7 17.55 29.65 -29.78
CA VAL A 7 17.67 29.99 -28.35
C VAL A 7 16.96 28.97 -27.46
N ASN A 8 15.82 28.42 -27.90
CA ASN A 8 15.11 27.37 -27.16
C ASN A 8 15.88 26.04 -27.16
N GLU A 9 16.56 25.71 -28.25
CA GLU A 9 17.41 24.51 -28.34
C GLU A 9 18.67 24.64 -27.47
N LEU A 10 19.31 25.81 -27.45
CA LEU A 10 20.45 26.09 -26.56
C LEU A 10 20.04 26.05 -25.09
N LYS A 11 18.87 26.60 -24.73
CA LYS A 11 18.32 26.49 -23.37
C LYS A 11 18.04 25.04 -23.00
N ARG A 12 17.45 24.25 -23.90
CA ARG A 12 17.19 22.82 -23.69
C ARG A 12 18.49 22.04 -23.49
N ALA A 13 19.49 22.23 -24.36
CA ALA A 13 20.79 21.59 -24.27
C ALA A 13 21.51 21.93 -22.94
N SER A 14 21.48 23.20 -22.53
CA SER A 14 22.03 23.64 -21.24
C SER A 14 21.29 23.05 -20.05
N SER A 15 19.96 22.97 -20.08
CA SER A 15 19.19 22.34 -19.01
C SER A 15 19.40 20.82 -18.92
N ILE A 16 19.66 20.15 -20.06
CA ILE A 16 19.96 18.72 -20.10
C ILE A 16 21.33 18.45 -19.46
N SER A 17 22.35 19.25 -19.77
CA SER A 17 23.69 19.09 -19.16
C SER A 17 23.68 19.43 -17.67
N ILE A 18 22.90 20.45 -17.25
CA ILE A 18 22.73 20.80 -15.83
C ILE A 18 21.99 19.69 -15.07
N GLN A 19 20.97 19.08 -15.67
CA GLN A 19 20.28 17.93 -15.08
C GLN A 19 21.20 16.71 -14.97
N ALA A 20 22.04 16.45 -15.97
CA ALA A 20 23.02 15.37 -15.92
C ALA A 20 24.02 15.57 -14.78
N GLN A 21 24.59 16.78 -14.64
CA GLN A 21 25.50 17.13 -13.54
C GLN A 21 24.81 17.08 -12.16
N LEU A 22 23.58 17.56 -12.05
CA LEU A 22 22.78 17.44 -10.83
C LEU A 22 22.53 15.99 -10.45
N THR A 23 22.28 15.12 -11.42
CA THR A 23 22.03 13.69 -11.21
C THR A 23 23.30 12.98 -10.74
N GLU A 24 24.45 13.31 -11.32
CA GLU A 24 25.76 12.77 -10.94
C GLU A 24 26.18 13.21 -9.54
N VAL A 25 26.05 14.50 -9.23
CA VAL A 25 26.33 15.04 -7.88
C VAL A 25 25.38 14.45 -6.84
N ARG A 26 24.11 14.25 -7.19
CA ARG A 26 23.12 13.64 -6.28
C ARG A 26 23.40 12.16 -6.05
N ALA A 27 23.83 11.42 -7.08
CA ALA A 27 24.24 10.02 -6.94
C ALA A 27 25.44 9.90 -5.99
N GLY A 28 26.49 10.71 -6.19
CA GLY A 28 27.65 10.72 -5.31
C GLY A 28 27.34 11.14 -3.87
N ALA A 29 26.40 12.08 -3.67
CA ALA A 29 25.93 12.46 -2.34
C ALA A 29 25.14 11.34 -1.64
N ILE A 30 24.29 10.62 -2.38
CA ILE A 30 23.54 9.46 -1.85
C ILE A 30 24.51 8.34 -1.44
N ASP A 31 25.51 8.04 -2.25
CA ASP A 31 26.48 6.99 -1.96
C ASP A 31 27.36 7.35 -0.75
N LEU A 32 27.76 8.63 -0.62
CA LEU A 32 28.47 9.11 0.57
C LEU A 32 27.62 9.00 1.84
N VAL A 33 26.33 9.34 1.77
CA VAL A 33 25.40 9.17 2.90
C VAL A 33 25.25 7.70 3.26
N ARG A 34 25.13 6.79 2.28
CA ARG A 34 25.07 5.34 2.53
C ARG A 34 26.33 4.83 3.23
N GLU A 35 27.50 5.29 2.80
CA GLU A 35 28.79 4.89 3.37
C GLU A 35 28.99 5.41 4.80
N VAL A 36 28.62 6.67 5.07
CA VAL A 36 28.77 7.29 6.40
C VAL A 36 27.70 6.81 7.38
N SER A 37 26.48 6.56 6.91
CA SER A 37 25.33 6.20 7.77
C SER A 37 25.21 4.69 7.99
N GLY A 38 25.83 3.87 7.13
CA GLY A 38 25.62 2.41 7.09
C GLY A 38 24.22 1.99 6.60
N ASP A 39 23.40 2.94 6.14
CA ASP A 39 22.04 2.73 5.64
C ASP A 39 22.07 2.55 4.11
N THR A 40 22.15 1.30 3.66
CA THR A 40 22.17 0.95 2.23
C THR A 40 20.84 1.22 1.53
N ALA A 41 19.75 1.44 2.28
CA ALA A 41 18.41 1.71 1.75
C ALA A 41 18.07 3.20 1.62
N TYR A 42 19.01 4.10 1.95
CA TYR A 42 18.80 5.54 1.90
C TYR A 42 18.21 5.98 0.54
N THR A 43 16.99 6.52 0.61
CA THR A 43 16.21 7.06 -0.50
C THR A 43 15.71 8.45 -0.10
N ASP A 44 16.23 9.49 -0.74
CA ASP A 44 15.95 10.91 -0.46
C ASP A 44 14.44 11.26 -0.47
N VAL A 45 13.65 10.53 -1.28
CA VAL A 45 12.22 10.81 -1.52
C VAL A 45 11.38 10.81 -0.23
N ASN A 46 11.68 9.93 0.73
CA ASN A 46 10.93 9.85 2.00
C ASN A 46 11.23 11.05 2.93
N TYR A 47 12.35 11.74 2.74
CA TYR A 47 12.84 12.82 3.60
C TYR A 47 12.58 14.23 3.05
N VAL A 48 12.01 14.35 1.84
CA VAL A 48 11.71 15.64 1.21
C VAL A 48 10.81 16.51 2.10
N PHE A 49 9.71 15.96 2.60
CA PHE A 49 8.77 16.69 3.46
C PHE A 49 9.37 17.04 4.83
N PRO A 50 9.96 16.10 5.59
CA PRO A 50 10.64 16.42 6.85
C PRO A 50 11.71 17.51 6.68
N THR A 51 12.55 17.41 5.65
CA THR A 51 13.62 18.37 5.39
C THR A 51 13.06 19.75 5.03
N PHE A 52 12.00 19.82 4.22
CA PHE A 52 11.36 21.09 3.90
C PHE A 52 10.79 21.76 5.17
N ILE A 53 10.08 20.99 6.00
CA ILE A 53 9.49 21.50 7.24
C ILE A 53 10.58 22.05 8.17
N THR A 54 11.67 21.31 8.38
CA THR A 54 12.72 21.73 9.34
C THR A 54 13.62 22.84 8.83
N THR A 55 13.80 22.98 7.51
CA THR A 55 14.74 23.96 6.92
C THR A 55 14.09 25.23 6.38
N ARG A 56 12.80 25.21 6.04
CA ARG A 56 12.12 26.32 5.36
C ARG A 56 11.06 27.03 6.21
N LEU A 57 10.65 26.46 7.35
CA LEU A 57 9.58 27.03 8.17
C LEU A 57 10.12 27.72 9.44
N PRO A 58 9.40 28.74 9.94
CA PRO A 58 9.79 29.44 11.15
C PRO A 58 9.64 28.54 12.40
N VAL A 59 10.49 28.82 13.39
CA VAL A 59 10.42 28.21 14.72
C VAL A 59 9.02 28.42 15.32
N GLY A 60 8.42 27.36 15.85
CA GLY A 60 7.01 27.33 16.28
C GLY A 60 6.10 26.59 15.30
N LEU A 61 6.11 26.95 14.00
CA LEU A 61 5.32 26.21 12.99
C LEU A 61 5.85 24.79 12.76
N VAL A 62 7.17 24.61 12.87
CA VAL A 62 7.80 23.28 12.81
C VAL A 62 7.22 22.36 13.88
N GLY A 63 7.17 22.81 15.14
CA GLY A 63 6.63 22.03 16.25
C GLY A 63 5.14 21.73 16.08
N LEU A 64 4.37 22.73 15.63
CA LEU A 64 2.94 22.57 15.35
C LEU A 64 2.68 21.52 14.26
N LEU A 65 3.43 21.55 13.16
CA LEU A 65 3.27 20.59 12.06
C LEU A 65 3.68 19.18 12.45
N ILE A 66 4.79 19.02 13.18
CA ILE A 66 5.21 17.71 13.69
C ILE A 66 4.12 17.15 14.62
N ALA A 67 3.58 17.98 15.52
CA ALA A 67 2.48 17.56 16.39
C ALA A 67 1.23 17.15 15.60
N ALA A 68 0.86 17.92 14.57
CA ALA A 68 -0.30 17.62 13.72
C ALA A 68 -0.12 16.32 12.93
N VAL A 69 1.06 16.08 12.35
CA VAL A 69 1.38 14.85 11.63
C VAL A 69 1.35 13.64 12.56
N LEU A 70 1.93 13.76 13.76
CA LEU A 70 1.88 12.70 14.76
C LEU A 70 0.45 12.42 15.23
N ALA A 71 -0.35 13.46 15.47
CA ALA A 71 -1.76 13.31 15.85
C ALA A 71 -2.57 12.61 14.75
N ALA A 72 -2.38 13.00 13.49
CA ALA A 72 -3.03 12.36 12.34
C ALA A 72 -2.61 10.88 12.19
N ALA A 73 -1.31 10.59 12.32
CA ALA A 73 -0.79 9.23 12.25
C ALA A 73 -1.35 8.35 13.39
N MET A 74 -1.36 8.85 14.62
CA MET A 74 -1.94 8.14 15.77
C MET A 74 -3.43 7.85 15.57
N SER A 75 -4.18 8.79 14.99
CA SER A 75 -5.61 8.58 14.70
C SER A 75 -5.84 7.47 13.66
N SER A 76 -5.05 7.43 12.59
CA SER A 76 -5.17 6.37 11.57
C SER A 76 -4.77 5.01 12.14
N ILE A 77 -3.62 4.93 12.81
CA ILE A 77 -3.09 3.69 13.39
C ILE A 77 -4.06 3.13 14.44
N ALA A 78 -4.65 3.99 15.28
CA ALA A 78 -5.63 3.55 16.27
C ALA A 78 -6.88 2.94 15.61
N ALA A 79 -7.37 3.54 14.53
CA ALA A 79 -8.52 3.02 13.78
C ALA A 79 -8.19 1.69 13.09
N GLU A 80 -7.03 1.58 12.45
CA GLU A 80 -6.57 0.36 11.78
C GLU A 80 -6.35 -0.80 12.75
N LEU A 81 -5.66 -0.57 13.87
CA LEU A 81 -5.45 -1.59 14.90
C LEU A 81 -6.75 -2.01 15.58
N ASN A 82 -7.71 -1.09 15.74
CA ASN A 82 -9.02 -1.42 16.27
C ASN A 82 -9.81 -2.28 15.28
N ALA A 83 -9.81 -1.94 13.99
CA ALA A 83 -10.47 -2.72 12.95
C ALA A 83 -9.88 -4.13 12.85
N LEU A 84 -8.54 -4.26 12.81
CA LEU A 84 -7.85 -5.55 12.78
C LEU A 84 -8.18 -6.42 14.00
N SER A 85 -8.18 -5.81 15.19
CA SER A 85 -8.57 -6.48 16.43
C SER A 85 -10.04 -6.93 16.40
N ALA A 86 -10.95 -6.06 15.96
CA ALA A 86 -12.38 -6.36 15.87
C ALA A 86 -12.64 -7.51 14.90
N THR A 87 -12.07 -7.48 13.69
CA THR A 87 -12.19 -8.56 12.70
C THR A 87 -11.58 -9.87 13.24
N THR A 88 -10.41 -9.81 13.87
CA THR A 88 -9.78 -11.00 14.48
C THR A 88 -10.67 -11.61 15.58
N VAL A 89 -11.24 -10.78 16.45
CA VAL A 89 -12.03 -11.26 17.58
C VAL A 89 -13.44 -11.68 17.17
N MET A 90 -14.13 -10.88 16.37
CA MET A 90 -15.53 -11.12 16.02
C MET A 90 -15.66 -12.16 14.92
N ASP A 91 -14.88 -12.04 13.84
CA ASP A 91 -15.07 -12.86 12.64
C ASP A 91 -14.35 -14.20 12.77
N PHE A 92 -13.23 -14.25 13.50
CA PHE A 92 -12.47 -15.49 13.70
C PHE A 92 -12.66 -16.07 15.10
N TYR A 93 -12.22 -15.39 16.16
CA TYR A 93 -12.15 -15.96 17.50
C TYR A 93 -13.52 -16.32 18.08
N ARG A 94 -14.46 -15.38 18.07
CA ARG A 94 -15.83 -15.58 18.55
C ARG A 94 -16.55 -16.59 17.67
N ARG A 95 -16.50 -16.45 16.35
CA ARG A 95 -17.27 -17.33 15.46
C ARG A 95 -16.77 -18.78 15.44
N HIS A 96 -15.48 -19.04 15.56
CA HIS A 96 -14.91 -20.38 15.34
C HIS A 96 -14.27 -21.03 16.57
N PHE A 97 -13.74 -20.26 17.53
CA PHE A 97 -12.99 -20.81 18.66
C PHE A 97 -13.78 -20.82 19.96
N LYS A 98 -14.46 -19.71 20.28
CA LYS A 98 -15.20 -19.58 21.55
C LYS A 98 -16.43 -18.68 21.35
N PRO A 99 -17.57 -19.24 20.88
CA PRO A 99 -18.78 -18.47 20.55
C PRO A 99 -19.59 -17.99 21.75
N ASP A 100 -19.52 -18.71 22.87
CA ASP A 100 -20.31 -18.42 24.07
C ASP A 100 -19.45 -17.91 25.24
N ALA A 101 -18.52 -16.98 24.96
CA ALA A 101 -17.77 -16.31 26.00
C ALA A 101 -18.49 -15.06 26.51
N THR A 102 -18.11 -14.59 27.70
CA THR A 102 -18.64 -13.33 28.25
C THR A 102 -18.04 -12.11 27.55
N ASP A 103 -18.73 -10.98 27.56
CA ASP A 103 -18.23 -9.72 26.97
C ASP A 103 -16.88 -9.29 27.57
N ARG A 104 -16.69 -9.53 28.87
CA ARG A 104 -15.41 -9.28 29.54
C ARG A 104 -14.27 -10.11 28.96
N HIS A 105 -14.54 -11.35 28.56
CA HIS A 105 -13.57 -12.22 27.88
C HIS A 105 -13.24 -11.67 26.49
N TYR A 106 -14.24 -11.32 25.68
CA TYR A 106 -13.99 -10.74 24.35
C TYR A 106 -13.24 -9.40 24.41
N LEU A 107 -13.54 -8.56 25.39
CA LEU A 107 -12.80 -7.32 25.62
C LEU A 107 -11.33 -7.60 25.93
N PHE A 108 -11.05 -8.60 26.78
CA PHE A 108 -9.67 -9.01 27.08
C PHE A 108 -8.95 -9.52 25.82
N VAL A 109 -9.58 -10.42 25.07
CA VAL A 109 -9.02 -10.96 23.83
C VAL A 109 -8.79 -9.85 22.79
N SER A 110 -9.69 -8.87 22.68
CA SER A 110 -9.53 -7.70 21.81
C SER A 110 -8.33 -6.85 22.21
N LYS A 111 -8.11 -6.58 23.50
CA LYS A 111 -6.90 -5.87 23.96
C LYS A 111 -5.61 -6.63 23.62
N VAL A 112 -5.61 -7.95 23.81
CA VAL A 112 -4.46 -8.80 23.44
C VAL A 112 -4.24 -8.80 21.93
N SER A 113 -5.31 -8.90 21.13
CA SER A 113 -5.23 -8.84 19.67
C SER A 113 -4.71 -7.49 19.18
N THR A 114 -5.16 -6.37 19.75
CA THR A 114 -4.64 -5.03 19.43
C THR A 114 -3.15 -4.94 19.74
N ALA A 115 -2.69 -5.46 20.89
CA ALA A 115 -1.27 -5.48 21.23
C ALA A 115 -0.46 -6.33 20.25
N PHE A 116 -0.96 -7.51 19.88
CA PHE A 116 -0.35 -8.38 18.89
C PHE A 116 -0.19 -7.67 17.53
N TRP A 117 -1.26 -7.08 17.01
CA TRP A 117 -1.23 -6.35 15.74
C TRP A 117 -0.32 -5.12 15.81
N GLY A 118 -0.24 -4.42 16.95
CA GLY A 118 0.69 -3.32 17.16
C GLY A 118 2.16 -3.75 17.08
N VAL A 119 2.52 -4.87 17.71
CA VAL A 119 3.87 -5.45 17.61
C VAL A 119 4.17 -5.91 16.19
N PHE A 120 3.22 -6.60 15.55
CA PHE A 120 3.34 -7.04 14.16
C PHE A 120 3.55 -5.86 13.20
N ALA A 121 2.72 -4.82 13.31
CA ALA A 121 2.82 -3.61 12.49
C ALA A 121 4.15 -2.88 12.71
N THR A 122 4.64 -2.82 13.96
CA THR A 122 5.95 -2.24 14.27
C THR A 122 7.08 -3.04 13.60
N GLY A 123 7.04 -4.37 13.70
CA GLY A 123 8.01 -5.24 13.03
C GLY A 123 7.99 -5.08 11.50
N PHE A 124 6.80 -5.03 10.91
CA PHE A 124 6.64 -4.79 9.47
C PHE A 124 7.13 -3.40 9.06
N ALA A 125 6.87 -2.36 9.87
CA ALA A 125 7.35 -1.00 9.59
C ALA A 125 8.89 -0.92 9.57
N LEU A 126 9.57 -1.61 10.50
CA LEU A 126 11.04 -1.70 10.51
C LEU A 126 11.59 -2.39 9.26
N TYR A 127 10.91 -3.42 8.76
CA TYR A 127 11.28 -4.07 7.51
C TYR A 127 11.02 -3.16 6.30
N ALA A 128 9.83 -2.57 6.21
CA ALA A 128 9.39 -1.73 5.10
C ALA A 128 10.21 -0.45 4.93
N ALA A 129 10.81 0.07 6.00
CA ALA A 129 11.71 1.23 5.95
C ALA A 129 12.90 1.03 5.00
N ASN A 130 13.29 -0.22 4.73
CA ASN A 130 14.43 -0.56 3.87
C ASN A 130 14.05 -0.85 2.40
N LEU A 131 12.76 -0.75 2.05
CA LEU A 131 12.24 -1.14 0.73
C LEU A 131 12.17 0.04 -0.27
N GLY A 132 12.88 1.14 -0.01
CA GLY A 132 12.93 2.32 -0.89
C GLY A 132 11.80 3.32 -0.62
N SER A 133 11.10 3.78 -1.67
CA SER A 133 10.01 4.74 -1.51
C SER A 133 8.82 4.12 -0.78
N LEU A 134 8.44 4.67 0.38
CA LEU A 134 7.34 4.13 1.19
C LEU A 134 5.99 4.17 0.43
N ILE A 135 5.78 5.18 -0.41
CA ILE A 135 4.57 5.30 -1.24
C ILE A 135 4.49 4.15 -2.24
N GLU A 136 5.62 3.80 -2.86
CA GLU A 136 5.68 2.69 -3.81
C GLU A 136 5.40 1.36 -3.09
N VAL A 137 6.05 1.12 -1.96
CA VAL A 137 5.90 -0.11 -1.17
C VAL A 137 4.44 -0.32 -0.74
N VAL A 138 3.82 0.71 -0.17
CA VAL A 138 2.43 0.64 0.30
C VAL A 138 1.47 0.39 -0.86
N ASN A 139 1.66 1.05 -2.01
CA ASN A 139 0.78 0.82 -3.16
C ASN A 139 1.01 -0.53 -3.83
N ARG A 140 2.25 -0.99 -3.92
CA ARG A 140 2.60 -2.30 -4.48
C ARG A 140 1.97 -3.42 -3.66
N VAL A 141 2.19 -3.43 -2.34
CA VAL A 141 1.57 -4.41 -1.42
C VAL A 141 0.05 -4.25 -1.41
N GLY A 142 -0.45 -3.01 -1.33
CA GLY A 142 -1.88 -2.73 -1.34
C GLY A 142 -2.59 -3.21 -2.60
N SER A 143 -1.93 -3.19 -3.75
CA SER A 143 -2.54 -3.56 -5.03
C SER A 143 -2.96 -5.02 -5.13
N TYR A 144 -2.32 -5.92 -4.36
CA TYR A 144 -2.77 -7.31 -4.24
C TYR A 144 -4.19 -7.38 -3.67
N PHE A 145 -4.48 -6.56 -2.68
CA PHE A 145 -5.74 -6.57 -1.95
C PHE A 145 -6.79 -5.67 -2.61
N TYR A 146 -6.45 -4.41 -2.90
CA TYR A 146 -7.41 -3.43 -3.42
C TYR A 146 -7.98 -3.82 -4.78
N GLY A 147 -7.13 -4.23 -5.73
CA GLY A 147 -7.57 -4.68 -7.05
C GLY A 147 -8.48 -5.91 -6.95
N SER A 148 -8.05 -6.90 -6.18
CA SER A 148 -8.79 -8.15 -6.04
C SER A 148 -10.13 -7.94 -5.31
N LEU A 149 -10.17 -7.13 -4.25
CA LEU A 149 -11.39 -6.81 -3.52
C LEU A 149 -12.38 -6.01 -4.39
N LEU A 150 -11.88 -5.04 -5.16
CA LEU A 150 -12.68 -4.33 -6.17
C LEU A 150 -13.30 -5.33 -7.16
N GLY A 151 -12.51 -6.29 -7.66
CA GLY A 151 -12.99 -7.33 -8.55
C GLY A 151 -14.11 -8.19 -7.95
N VAL A 152 -14.03 -8.51 -6.65
CA VAL A 152 -15.11 -9.23 -5.95
C VAL A 152 -16.39 -8.39 -5.90
N PHE A 153 -16.30 -7.10 -5.57
CA PHE A 153 -17.47 -6.21 -5.57
C PHE A 153 -18.08 -6.07 -6.96
N VAL A 154 -17.25 -5.91 -8.00
CA VAL A 154 -17.70 -5.86 -9.39
C VAL A 154 -18.40 -7.16 -9.78
N LEU A 155 -17.83 -8.32 -9.46
CA LEU A 155 -18.44 -9.62 -9.70
C LEU A 155 -19.81 -9.72 -9.01
N ALA A 156 -19.90 -9.33 -7.74
CA ALA A 156 -21.13 -9.41 -6.96
C ALA A 156 -22.25 -8.50 -7.49
N ILE A 157 -21.92 -7.32 -8.02
CA ILE A 157 -22.91 -6.35 -8.52
C ILE A 157 -23.26 -6.59 -9.99
N ALA A 158 -22.25 -6.86 -10.83
CA ALA A 158 -22.40 -6.90 -12.28
C ALA A 158 -22.82 -8.28 -12.82
N VAL A 159 -22.64 -9.35 -12.04
CA VAL A 159 -22.91 -10.73 -12.49
C VAL A 159 -24.05 -11.32 -11.66
N PRO A 160 -25.28 -11.40 -12.22
CA PRO A 160 -26.45 -11.90 -11.49
C PRO A 160 -26.34 -13.33 -10.97
N ARG A 161 -25.42 -14.11 -11.55
CA ARG A 161 -25.15 -15.50 -11.17
C ARG A 161 -23.91 -15.67 -10.30
N ALA A 162 -23.34 -14.59 -9.77
CA ALA A 162 -22.15 -14.68 -8.93
C ALA A 162 -22.40 -15.57 -7.70
N THR A 163 -21.51 -16.53 -7.45
CA THR A 163 -21.59 -17.43 -6.29
C THR A 163 -20.55 -17.06 -5.24
N ALA A 164 -20.81 -17.36 -3.96
CA ALA A 164 -19.85 -17.13 -2.88
C ALA A 164 -18.51 -17.86 -3.12
N ASN A 165 -18.58 -19.09 -3.64
CA ASN A 165 -17.38 -19.85 -4.00
C ASN A 165 -16.64 -19.23 -5.20
N GLY A 166 -17.36 -18.72 -6.20
CA GLY A 166 -16.76 -18.02 -7.34
C GLY A 166 -16.06 -16.74 -6.91
N ALA A 167 -16.66 -15.96 -6.01
CA ALA A 167 -16.04 -14.77 -5.41
C ALA A 167 -14.79 -15.11 -4.59
N PHE A 168 -14.86 -16.14 -3.75
CA PHE A 168 -13.73 -16.55 -2.89
C PHE A 168 -12.53 -17.05 -3.70
N TRP A 169 -12.74 -17.98 -4.63
CA TRP A 169 -11.67 -18.50 -5.48
C TRP A 169 -11.21 -17.49 -6.52
N GLY A 170 -12.13 -16.64 -7.00
CA GLY A 170 -11.79 -15.49 -7.84
C GLY A 170 -10.82 -14.56 -7.13
N LEU A 171 -11.08 -14.18 -5.88
CA LEU A 171 -10.20 -13.34 -5.05
C LEU A 171 -8.79 -13.92 -4.95
N LEU A 172 -8.67 -15.21 -4.58
CA LEU A 172 -7.37 -15.88 -4.46
C LEU A 172 -6.62 -15.94 -5.79
N ALA A 173 -7.33 -16.23 -6.89
CA ALA A 173 -6.74 -16.25 -8.22
C ALA A 173 -6.30 -14.86 -8.67
N GLY A 174 -7.08 -13.81 -8.37
CA GLY A 174 -6.72 -12.42 -8.67
C GLY A 174 -5.43 -12.00 -7.96
N MET A 175 -5.32 -12.32 -6.66
CA MET A 175 -4.09 -12.08 -5.90
C MET A 175 -2.89 -12.83 -6.48
N ALA A 176 -3.08 -14.09 -6.89
CA ALA A 176 -2.02 -14.88 -7.51
C ALA A 176 -1.59 -14.34 -8.88
N VAL A 177 -2.54 -13.87 -9.70
CA VAL A 177 -2.26 -13.25 -11.01
C VAL A 177 -1.51 -11.95 -10.84
N VAL A 178 -1.87 -11.11 -9.86
CA VAL A 178 -1.11 -9.89 -9.54
C VAL A 178 0.34 -10.25 -9.18
N GLY A 179 0.55 -11.26 -8.34
CA GLY A 179 1.91 -11.70 -7.99
C GLY A 179 2.71 -12.24 -9.17
N LEU A 180 2.05 -12.98 -10.07
CA LEU A 180 2.69 -13.47 -11.30
C LEU A 180 3.07 -12.32 -12.23
N VAL A 181 2.19 -11.34 -12.40
CA VAL A 181 2.44 -10.16 -13.24
C VAL A 181 3.56 -9.31 -12.65
N GLU A 182 3.59 -9.11 -11.34
CA GLU A 182 4.69 -8.42 -10.67
C GLU A 182 6.03 -9.14 -10.87
N ALA A 183 6.04 -10.47 -10.84
CA ALA A 183 7.26 -11.25 -11.01
C ALA A 183 7.76 -11.32 -12.46
N THR A 184 6.89 -11.11 -13.45
CA THR A 184 7.20 -11.37 -14.88
C THR A 184 7.18 -10.14 -15.76
N SER A 185 6.54 -9.05 -15.33
CA SER A 185 6.27 -7.88 -16.16
C SER A 185 6.78 -6.60 -15.51
N GLU A 186 7.39 -5.71 -16.31
CA GLU A 186 7.88 -4.40 -15.86
C GLU A 186 6.78 -3.31 -15.89
N ILE A 187 5.54 -3.69 -15.56
CA ILE A 187 4.41 -2.76 -15.59
C ILE A 187 4.40 -1.96 -14.29
N SER A 188 4.03 -0.67 -14.37
CA SER A 188 3.85 0.17 -13.18
C SER A 188 2.84 -0.46 -12.20
N PHE A 189 3.16 -0.43 -10.90
CA PHE A 189 2.36 -1.00 -9.82
C PHE A 189 0.89 -0.54 -9.81
N ILE A 190 0.57 0.63 -10.37
CA ILE A 190 -0.80 1.15 -10.45
C ILE A 190 -1.70 0.21 -11.25
N TRP A 191 -1.15 -0.43 -12.30
CA TRP A 191 -1.88 -1.36 -13.16
C TRP A 191 -2.21 -2.68 -12.47
N TYR A 192 -1.52 -3.04 -11.39
CA TYR A 192 -1.80 -4.25 -10.65
C TYR A 192 -3.22 -4.26 -10.08
N ASN A 193 -3.78 -3.10 -9.74
CA ASN A 193 -5.17 -2.98 -9.33
C ASN A 193 -6.15 -3.41 -10.43
N VAL A 194 -5.90 -2.97 -11.67
CA VAL A 194 -6.73 -3.31 -12.83
C VAL A 194 -6.59 -4.79 -13.17
N VAL A 195 -5.36 -5.31 -13.19
CA VAL A 195 -5.06 -6.72 -13.43
C VAL A 195 -5.77 -7.60 -12.41
N GLY A 196 -5.64 -7.28 -11.11
CA GLY A 196 -6.32 -8.00 -10.04
C GLY A 196 -7.83 -7.99 -10.20
N ALA A 197 -8.43 -6.83 -10.43
CA ALA A 197 -9.88 -6.71 -10.60
C ALA A 197 -10.40 -7.53 -11.78
N LEU A 198 -9.74 -7.45 -12.95
CA LEU A 198 -10.11 -8.21 -14.13
C LEU A 198 -9.93 -9.72 -13.94
N ALA A 199 -8.84 -10.13 -13.28
CA ALA A 199 -8.57 -11.53 -12.99
C ALA A 199 -9.64 -12.13 -12.06
N VAL A 200 -10.03 -11.42 -11.00
CA VAL A 200 -11.12 -11.86 -10.10
C VAL A 200 -12.43 -11.99 -10.86
N VAL A 201 -12.81 -10.99 -11.67
CA VAL A 201 -14.06 -11.05 -12.44
C VAL A 201 -14.03 -12.19 -13.44
N ALA A 202 -12.92 -12.39 -14.17
CA ALA A 202 -12.80 -13.47 -15.14
C ALA A 202 -12.91 -14.86 -14.47
N VAL A 203 -12.09 -15.13 -13.47
CA VAL A 203 -12.09 -16.43 -12.76
C VAL A 203 -13.39 -16.64 -12.00
N GLY A 204 -13.87 -15.60 -11.31
CA GLY A 204 -15.11 -15.63 -10.54
C GLY A 204 -16.34 -15.87 -11.42
N CYS A 205 -16.41 -15.26 -12.61
CA CYS A 205 -17.45 -15.56 -13.60
C CYS A 205 -17.39 -17.04 -13.99
N ILE A 206 -16.24 -17.53 -14.46
CA ILE A 206 -16.07 -18.90 -14.93
C ILE A 206 -16.53 -19.89 -13.85
N LEU A 207 -16.05 -19.73 -12.62
CA LEU A 207 -16.41 -20.61 -11.51
C LEU A 207 -17.88 -20.50 -11.12
N SER A 208 -18.47 -19.30 -11.17
CA SER A 208 -19.88 -19.08 -10.86
C SER A 208 -20.83 -19.71 -11.89
N PHE A 209 -20.40 -19.81 -13.15
CA PHE A 209 -21.18 -20.52 -14.19
C PHE A 209 -21.01 -22.04 -14.12
N LEU A 210 -19.87 -22.53 -13.62
CA LEU A 210 -19.59 -23.96 -13.48
C LEU A 210 -20.19 -24.57 -12.20
N THR A 211 -20.38 -23.77 -11.14
CA THR A 211 -21.04 -24.25 -9.93
C THR A 211 -22.57 -24.12 -10.02
N PRO A 212 -23.33 -25.12 -9.55
CA PRO A 212 -24.79 -24.97 -9.45
C PRO A 212 -25.12 -23.79 -8.53
N SER A 213 -26.10 -22.98 -8.93
CA SER A 213 -26.62 -21.90 -8.08
C SER A 213 -26.98 -22.48 -6.71
N PRO A 214 -26.67 -21.80 -5.59
CA PRO A 214 -27.44 -22.01 -4.38
C PRO A 214 -28.90 -21.78 -4.76
N VAL A 215 -29.73 -22.81 -4.56
CA VAL A 215 -31.19 -22.67 -4.63
C VAL A 215 -31.52 -21.64 -3.55
N GLU A 216 -32.09 -20.50 -3.94
CA GLU A 216 -32.65 -19.53 -3.01
C GLU A 216 -33.59 -20.27 -2.04
N ALA A 217 -33.26 -20.24 -0.75
CA ALA A 217 -34.09 -20.75 0.34
C ALA A 217 -34.66 -19.57 1.11
#